data_AF-A0A3A5VYH6-F1
#
_entry.id   AF-A0A3A5VYH6-F1
#
_cell.length_a   1.000
_cell.length_b   1.000
_cell.length_c   1.000
_cell.angle_alpha   90.00
_cell.angle_beta   90.00
_cell.angle_gamma   90.00
#
_symmetry.space_group_name_H-M   'P 1'
#
loop_
_entity.id
_entity.type
_entity.pdbx_description
1 polymer ?
#
loop_
_entity_poly.entity_id
_entity_poly.type
_entity_poly.pdbx_seq_one_letter_code
_entity_poly.pdbx_strand_id
1 'polypeptide(L)'
;HGSMTMPKDGIQAVPQQLASHLKENTIRYDTKVCSVSSSEVELENGETIAADLVVVAVPQHIANTWLENPQQILRKQTATFVFEAEQSPLDKPRLLLNREYEKENQNILHVHVPTLLHPSSKHLVVATVVGEIASDHEKKSVQKAIHEELGQWFGQEAASWELIGTTHVDYALPSGSVTAKGRKRLELVHDGVYYIGDHTTHPSVHGTLRSVERLLENLEISLPLRSS
;
A
#
# COMPACT_ATOMS: atom_id res chain seq x y z
N HIS A 1 5.06 20.75 12.87
CA HIS A 1 5.90 20.10 11.85
C HIS A 1 5.97 18.61 12.17
N GLY A 2 5.65 17.72 11.22
CA GLY A 2 5.89 16.28 11.39
C GLY A 2 7.28 15.92 10.86
N SER A 3 8.02 15.09 11.58
CA SER A 3 9.24 14.47 11.05
C SER A 3 8.83 13.25 10.23
N MET A 4 9.21 13.21 8.96
CA MET A 4 9.09 12.00 8.14
C MET A 4 10.27 11.09 8.49
N THR A 5 9.96 9.82 8.76
CA THR A 5 10.98 8.80 9.01
C THR A 5 10.77 7.66 8.04
N MET A 6 11.87 7.09 7.56
CA MET A 6 11.90 5.89 6.76
C MET A 6 12.96 4.96 7.37
N PRO A 7 12.72 3.63 7.43
CA PRO A 7 13.78 2.71 7.81
C PRO A 7 14.97 2.85 6.85
N LYS A 8 16.19 2.77 7.39
CA LYS A 8 17.43 2.95 6.62
C LYS A 8 17.54 2.03 5.38
N ASP A 9 16.96 0.83 5.47
CA ASP A 9 16.97 -0.19 4.43
C ASP A 9 15.65 -0.21 3.63
N GLY A 10 14.91 0.90 3.65
CA GLY A 10 13.61 1.04 3.00
C GLY A 10 12.46 0.39 3.77
N ILE A 11 11.22 0.64 3.32
CA ILE A 11 10.02 0.19 4.03
C ILE A 11 9.86 -1.34 4.05
N GLN A 12 10.48 -2.05 3.09
CA GLN A 12 10.49 -3.52 3.01
C GLN A 12 11.24 -4.18 4.19
N ALA A 13 12.15 -3.46 4.86
CA ALA A 13 12.85 -3.97 6.02
C ALA A 13 11.90 -4.36 7.18
N VAL A 14 10.74 -3.69 7.28
CA VAL A 14 9.74 -3.97 8.34
C VAL A 14 9.10 -5.35 8.19
N PRO A 15 8.45 -5.70 7.05
CA PRO A 15 7.90 -7.04 6.88
C PRO A 15 8.98 -8.13 6.86
N GLN A 16 10.19 -7.86 6.36
CA GLN A 16 11.30 -8.81 6.44
C GLN A 16 11.71 -9.10 7.89
N GLN A 17 11.80 -8.06 8.72
CA GLN A 17 12.05 -8.22 10.14
C GLN A 17 10.94 -9.03 10.81
N LEU A 18 9.66 -8.79 10.49
CA LEU A 18 8.56 -9.59 11.06
C LEU A 18 8.69 -11.07 10.66
N ALA A 19 8.95 -11.35 9.38
CA ALA A 19 9.11 -12.70 8.87
C ALA A 19 10.29 -13.44 9.53
N SER A 20 11.39 -12.74 9.83
CA SER A 20 12.57 -13.36 10.45
C SER A 20 12.36 -13.85 11.88
N HIS A 21 11.26 -13.46 12.54
CA HIS A 21 10.89 -13.94 13.88
C HIS A 21 9.96 -15.16 13.85
N LEU A 22 9.49 -15.56 12.65
CA LEU A 22 8.64 -16.74 12.50
C LEU A 22 9.48 -18.01 12.44
N LYS A 23 8.89 -19.14 12.84
CA LYS A 23 9.52 -20.45 12.65
C LYS A 23 9.67 -20.73 11.15
N GLU A 24 10.69 -21.50 10.79
CA GLU A 24 10.85 -21.98 9.43
C GLU A 24 9.56 -22.67 8.94
N ASN A 25 9.23 -22.51 7.66
CA ASN A 25 8.02 -23.04 7.02
C ASN A 25 6.67 -22.49 7.56
N THR A 26 6.66 -21.40 8.33
CA THR A 26 5.40 -20.72 8.73
C THR A 26 4.71 -20.04 7.54
N ILE A 27 5.48 -19.49 6.59
CA ILE A 27 4.95 -18.81 5.41
C ILE A 27 4.99 -19.77 4.22
N ARG A 28 3.81 -20.03 3.62
CA ARG A 28 3.67 -20.75 2.34
C ARG A 28 3.44 -19.73 1.22
N TYR A 29 4.45 -19.47 0.42
CA TYR A 29 4.32 -18.67 -0.81
C TYR A 29 3.65 -19.50 -1.92
N ASP A 30 3.19 -18.83 -2.98
CA ASP A 30 2.57 -19.47 -4.16
C ASP A 30 1.42 -20.42 -3.80
N THR A 31 0.75 -20.16 -2.68
CA THR A 31 -0.29 -21.00 -2.10
C THR A 31 -1.57 -20.18 -1.97
N LYS A 32 -2.35 -20.14 -3.04
CA LYS A 32 -3.57 -19.32 -3.11
C LYS A 32 -4.73 -20.02 -2.40
N VAL A 33 -5.38 -19.28 -1.51
CA VAL A 33 -6.62 -19.67 -0.82
C VAL A 33 -7.82 -19.27 -1.69
N CYS A 34 -8.76 -20.18 -1.87
CA CYS A 34 -9.99 -19.94 -2.65
C CYS A 34 -11.24 -19.83 -1.77
N SER A 35 -11.29 -20.56 -0.65
CA SER A 35 -12.40 -20.52 0.30
C SER A 35 -11.90 -20.68 1.74
N VAL A 36 -12.70 -20.18 2.69
CA VAL A 36 -12.42 -20.24 4.13
C VAL A 36 -13.68 -20.60 4.91
N SER A 37 -13.53 -21.36 5.98
CA SER A 37 -14.54 -21.53 7.02
C SER A 37 -13.93 -21.24 8.40
N SER A 38 -14.73 -21.34 9.46
CA SER A 38 -14.22 -21.19 10.83
C SER A 38 -13.18 -22.24 11.24
N SER A 39 -13.07 -23.35 10.51
CA SER A 39 -12.24 -24.50 10.88
C SER A 39 -11.32 -25.03 9.78
N GLU A 40 -11.40 -24.48 8.56
CA GLU A 40 -10.58 -24.93 7.45
C GLU A 40 -10.33 -23.86 6.39
N VAL A 41 -9.30 -24.08 5.59
CA VAL A 41 -8.93 -23.25 4.44
C VAL A 41 -8.75 -24.16 3.22
N GLU A 42 -9.41 -23.83 2.11
CA GLU A 42 -9.28 -24.55 0.85
C GLU A 42 -8.33 -23.82 -0.10
N LEU A 43 -7.38 -24.56 -0.65
CA LEU A 43 -6.39 -24.05 -1.59
C LEU A 43 -6.80 -24.28 -3.05
N GLU A 44 -6.25 -23.49 -3.95
CA GLU A 44 -6.53 -23.59 -5.40
C GLU A 44 -6.17 -24.96 -6.00
N ASN A 45 -5.23 -25.69 -5.39
CA ASN A 45 -4.84 -27.04 -5.81
C ASN A 45 -5.78 -28.14 -5.27
N GLY A 46 -6.83 -27.79 -4.51
CA GLY A 46 -7.78 -28.71 -3.89
C GLY A 46 -7.34 -29.27 -2.53
N GLU A 47 -6.18 -28.85 -1.99
CA GLU A 47 -5.78 -29.18 -0.62
C GLU A 47 -6.64 -28.41 0.40
N THR A 48 -7.10 -29.10 1.45
CA THR A 48 -7.80 -28.49 2.58
C THR A 48 -6.91 -28.55 3.82
N ILE A 49 -6.76 -27.41 4.49
CA ILE A 49 -5.98 -27.29 5.72
C ILE A 49 -6.94 -27.04 6.88
N ALA A 50 -7.00 -27.97 7.83
CA ALA A 50 -7.73 -27.78 9.07
C ALA A 50 -7.02 -26.77 9.99
N ALA A 51 -7.79 -25.94 10.68
CA ALA A 51 -7.29 -24.92 11.61
C ALA A 51 -8.26 -24.74 12.79
N ASP A 52 -7.72 -24.47 13.98
CA ASP A 52 -8.54 -24.11 15.15
C ASP A 52 -9.04 -22.65 15.07
N LEU A 53 -8.38 -21.82 14.25
CA LEU A 53 -8.66 -20.40 14.07
C LEU A 53 -8.29 -19.97 12.64
N VAL A 54 -9.21 -19.31 11.95
CA VAL A 54 -8.96 -18.73 10.62
C VAL A 54 -9.02 -17.21 10.66
N VAL A 55 -7.93 -16.58 10.20
CA VAL A 55 -7.79 -15.12 10.10
C VAL A 55 -7.53 -14.72 8.66
N VAL A 56 -8.44 -13.93 8.10
CA VAL A 56 -8.40 -13.39 6.75
C VAL A 56 -7.79 -11.98 6.78
N ALA A 57 -6.63 -11.84 6.13
CA ALA A 57 -5.87 -10.59 6.01
C ALA A 57 -5.64 -10.20 4.53
N VAL A 58 -6.68 -10.28 3.72
CA VAL A 58 -6.65 -10.02 2.27
C VAL A 58 -7.17 -8.60 1.95
N PRO A 59 -6.89 -8.06 0.73
CA PRO A 59 -7.49 -6.81 0.29
C PRO A 59 -9.03 -6.85 0.32
N GLN A 60 -9.67 -5.70 0.55
CA GLN A 60 -11.12 -5.59 0.71
C GLN A 60 -11.93 -6.25 -0.42
N HIS A 61 -11.48 -6.14 -1.67
CA HIS A 61 -12.20 -6.72 -2.80
C HIS A 61 -12.24 -8.25 -2.78
N ILE A 62 -11.22 -8.90 -2.21
CA ILE A 62 -11.18 -10.34 -1.98
C ILE A 62 -11.98 -10.71 -0.73
N ALA A 63 -11.86 -9.93 0.35
CA ALA A 63 -12.65 -10.18 1.56
C ALA A 63 -14.17 -10.12 1.28
N ASN A 64 -14.61 -9.15 0.48
CA ASN A 64 -16.01 -8.99 0.12
C ASN A 64 -16.59 -10.17 -0.67
N THR A 65 -15.79 -10.91 -1.43
CA THR A 65 -16.30 -12.11 -2.14
C THR A 65 -16.63 -13.23 -1.16
N TRP A 66 -15.87 -13.37 -0.07
CA TRP A 66 -16.12 -14.39 0.96
C TRP A 66 -17.17 -13.97 1.98
N LEU A 67 -17.33 -12.67 2.21
CA LEU A 67 -18.37 -12.09 3.06
C LEU A 67 -19.73 -11.95 2.37
N GLU A 68 -19.83 -12.30 1.09
CA GLU A 68 -21.00 -12.00 0.23
C GLU A 68 -21.44 -10.53 0.31
N ASN A 69 -20.50 -9.62 0.56
CA ASN A 69 -20.78 -8.22 0.80
C ASN A 69 -21.01 -7.50 -0.54
N PRO A 70 -22.22 -6.98 -0.82
CA PRO A 70 -22.56 -6.39 -2.11
C PRO A 70 -21.97 -4.99 -2.31
N GLN A 71 -21.20 -4.46 -1.35
CA GLN A 71 -20.60 -3.13 -1.47
C GLN A 71 -19.72 -3.04 -2.72
N GLN A 72 -20.05 -2.08 -3.59
CA GLN A 72 -19.23 -1.74 -4.74
C GLN A 72 -17.86 -1.23 -4.29
N ILE A 73 -16.79 -1.90 -4.74
CA ILE A 73 -15.41 -1.48 -4.48
C ILE A 73 -14.90 -0.69 -5.68
N LEU A 74 -14.45 0.54 -5.41
CA LEU A 74 -13.71 1.32 -6.39
C LEU A 74 -12.31 0.74 -6.54
N ARG A 75 -11.94 0.38 -7.77
CA ARG A 75 -10.56 0.01 -8.12
C ARG A 75 -9.70 1.27 -8.11
N LYS A 76 -9.23 1.69 -6.94
CA LYS A 76 -8.32 2.83 -6.79
C LYS A 76 -6.93 2.43 -7.26
N GLN A 77 -6.52 2.96 -8.40
CA GLN A 77 -5.26 2.62 -9.05
C GLN A 77 -4.23 3.71 -8.80
N THR A 78 -2.99 3.31 -8.57
CA THR A 78 -1.87 4.22 -8.33
C THR A 78 -0.63 3.67 -9.01
N ALA A 79 0.14 4.56 -9.64
CA ALA A 79 1.44 4.23 -10.18
C ALA A 79 2.47 5.24 -9.67
N THR A 80 3.66 4.74 -9.37
CA THR A 80 4.82 5.57 -9.01
C THR A 80 5.89 5.38 -10.08
N PHE A 81 6.33 6.47 -10.66
CA PHE A 81 7.40 6.52 -11.65
C PHE A 81 8.65 7.02 -10.93
N VAL A 82 9.70 6.21 -10.97
CA VAL A 82 10.95 6.47 -10.27
C VAL A 82 11.99 6.89 -11.29
N PHE A 83 12.44 8.12 -11.17
CA PHE A 83 13.46 8.70 -12.01
C PHE A 83 14.77 8.85 -11.25
N GLU A 84 15.89 8.65 -11.93
CA GLU A 84 17.21 8.93 -11.39
C GLU A 84 17.69 10.32 -11.81
N ALA A 85 18.20 11.09 -10.84
CA ALA A 85 18.73 12.43 -11.02
C ALA A 85 20.10 12.54 -10.34
N GLU A 86 21.04 13.23 -10.99
CA GLU A 86 22.37 13.52 -10.41
C GLU A 86 22.26 14.52 -9.24
N GLN A 87 21.37 15.50 -9.36
CA GLN A 87 21.06 16.47 -8.31
C GLN A 87 19.59 16.39 -7.92
N SER A 88 19.30 16.58 -6.63
CA SER A 88 17.92 16.62 -6.18
C SER A 88 17.23 17.90 -6.67
N PRO A 89 16.01 17.82 -7.22
CA PRO A 89 15.21 19.01 -7.51
C PRO A 89 14.63 19.66 -6.25
N LEU A 90 14.78 19.06 -5.06
CA LEU A 90 14.27 19.56 -3.79
C LEU A 90 15.41 19.74 -2.78
N ASP A 91 15.40 20.86 -2.05
CA ASP A 91 16.41 21.12 -1.02
C ASP A 91 16.19 20.32 0.28
N LYS A 92 14.99 19.76 0.48
CA LYS A 92 14.55 19.13 1.74
C LYS A 92 13.66 17.92 1.45
N PRO A 93 13.69 16.87 2.30
CA PRO A 93 12.79 15.72 2.18
C PRO A 93 11.36 16.18 2.46
N ARG A 94 10.63 16.53 1.42
CA ARG A 94 9.25 17.05 1.47
C ARG A 94 8.40 16.36 0.42
N LEU A 95 7.10 16.30 0.71
CA LEU A 95 6.09 15.91 -0.25
C LEU A 95 5.64 17.16 -1.00
N LEU A 96 5.92 17.23 -2.30
CA LEU A 96 5.43 18.29 -3.19
C LEU A 96 4.07 17.87 -3.74
N LEU A 97 3.02 18.59 -3.39
CA LEU A 97 1.66 18.33 -3.85
C LEU A 97 1.33 19.17 -5.07
N ASN A 98 0.75 18.55 -6.10
CA ASN A 98 0.29 19.26 -7.28
C ASN A 98 -1.07 19.94 -7.00
N ARG A 99 -1.10 21.27 -7.05
CA ARG A 99 -2.34 22.05 -6.89
C ARG A 99 -3.19 22.09 -8.16
N GLU A 100 -2.55 21.81 -9.28
CA GLU A 100 -3.12 21.86 -10.62
C GLU A 100 -3.49 20.45 -11.12
N TYR A 101 -3.41 19.43 -10.26
CA TYR A 101 -3.81 18.05 -10.57
C TYR A 101 -5.22 17.99 -11.18
N GLU A 102 -5.38 17.16 -12.22
CA GLU A 102 -6.58 17.04 -13.07
C GLU A 102 -6.85 18.22 -14.01
N LYS A 103 -5.99 19.24 -14.07
CA LYS A 103 -5.99 20.21 -15.17
C LYS A 103 -5.29 19.64 -16.40
N GLU A 104 -5.48 20.32 -17.53
CA GLU A 104 -4.89 19.91 -18.80
C GLU A 104 -3.37 19.74 -18.68
N ASN A 105 -2.87 18.56 -19.07
CA ASN A 105 -1.46 18.17 -18.96
C ASN A 105 -0.88 18.15 -17.52
N GLN A 106 -1.72 18.03 -16.49
CA GLN A 106 -1.31 17.94 -15.08
C GLN A 106 -1.81 16.63 -14.45
N ASN A 107 -1.00 15.57 -14.57
CA ASN A 107 -1.34 14.21 -14.19
C ASN A 107 -0.65 13.75 -12.89
N ILE A 108 0.46 14.38 -12.51
CA ILE A 108 1.22 14.00 -11.32
C ILE A 108 0.48 14.51 -10.09
N LEU A 109 0.10 13.62 -9.19
CA LEU A 109 -0.56 13.96 -7.92
C LEU A 109 0.44 14.58 -6.94
N HIS A 110 1.61 13.98 -6.81
CA HIS A 110 2.69 14.48 -5.95
C HIS A 110 4.05 13.95 -6.36
N VAL A 111 5.10 14.66 -5.93
CA VAL A 111 6.51 14.26 -6.08
C VAL A 111 7.18 14.23 -4.73
N HIS A 112 8.10 13.28 -4.52
CA HIS A 112 9.02 13.30 -3.39
C HIS A 112 10.38 12.71 -3.78
N VAL A 113 11.39 12.98 -2.96
CA VAL A 113 12.76 12.48 -3.15
C VAL A 113 13.18 11.72 -1.89
N PRO A 114 12.92 10.39 -1.79
CA PRO A 114 13.18 9.62 -0.57
C PRO A 114 14.67 9.57 -0.21
N THR A 115 15.56 9.67 -1.21
CA THR A 115 17.01 9.74 -1.02
C THR A 115 17.49 11.02 -0.32
N LEU A 116 16.62 11.98 0.00
CA LEU A 116 16.98 13.09 0.89
C LEU A 116 16.87 12.72 2.38
N LEU A 117 16.30 11.56 2.71
CA LEU A 117 16.21 11.06 4.09
C LEU A 117 17.49 10.31 4.52
N HIS A 118 18.34 9.90 3.57
CA HIS A 118 19.56 9.14 3.81
C HIS A 118 20.67 9.58 2.84
N PRO A 119 21.97 9.49 3.19
CA PRO A 119 23.04 9.82 2.26
C PRO A 119 22.97 8.97 0.98
N SER A 120 23.06 9.61 -0.19
CA SER A 120 23.05 8.95 -1.50
C SER A 120 23.92 9.73 -2.49
N SER A 121 24.58 9.02 -3.41
CA SER A 121 25.35 9.65 -4.50
C SER A 121 24.49 10.09 -5.68
N LYS A 122 23.28 9.54 -5.78
CA LYS A 122 22.26 9.87 -6.78
C LYS A 122 20.90 10.03 -6.11
N HIS A 123 20.00 10.76 -6.76
CA HIS A 123 18.69 11.02 -6.21
C HIS A 123 17.59 10.29 -6.97
N LEU A 124 16.73 9.61 -6.23
CA LEU A 124 15.49 9.05 -6.76
C LEU A 124 14.37 10.08 -6.65
N VAL A 125 13.83 10.51 -7.78
CA VAL A 125 12.65 11.37 -7.85
C VAL A 125 11.44 10.51 -8.15
N VAL A 126 10.49 10.48 -7.23
CA VAL A 126 9.30 9.63 -7.33
C VAL A 126 8.09 10.48 -7.63
N ALA A 127 7.52 10.32 -8.83
CA ALA A 127 6.27 10.95 -9.26
C ALA A 127 5.10 9.96 -9.13
N THR A 128 4.08 10.33 -8.37
CA THR A 128 2.90 9.49 -8.16
C THR A 128 1.74 9.99 -9.02
N VAL A 129 1.08 9.09 -9.74
CA VAL A 129 -0.16 9.33 -10.49
C VAL A 129 -1.24 8.36 -10.02
N VAL A 130 -2.52 8.68 -10.28
CA VAL A 130 -3.66 7.84 -9.90
C VAL A 130 -4.66 7.69 -11.05
N GLY A 131 -5.59 6.74 -10.93
CA GLY A 131 -6.68 6.57 -11.89
C GLY A 131 -6.26 5.98 -13.24
N GLU A 132 -6.83 6.49 -14.33
CA GLU A 132 -6.61 5.94 -15.69
C GLU A 132 -5.14 6.06 -16.14
N ILE A 133 -4.49 7.20 -15.86
CA ILE A 133 -3.06 7.39 -16.15
C ILE A 133 -2.20 6.37 -15.40
N ALA A 134 -2.55 6.02 -14.16
CA ALA A 134 -1.86 4.95 -13.43
C ALA A 134 -2.04 3.57 -14.07
N SER A 135 -3.25 3.28 -14.57
CA SER A 135 -3.54 2.02 -15.27
C SER A 135 -2.68 1.87 -16.51
N ASP A 136 -2.51 2.98 -17.24
CA ASP A 136 -1.80 3.07 -18.50
C ASP A 136 -0.29 3.30 -18.35
N HIS A 137 0.28 3.01 -17.18
CA HIS A 137 1.67 3.34 -16.84
C HIS A 137 2.74 2.75 -17.78
N GLU A 138 2.44 1.67 -18.48
CA GLU A 138 3.34 1.07 -19.48
C GLU A 138 3.29 1.76 -20.84
N LYS A 139 2.25 2.57 -21.11
CA LYS A 139 2.12 3.29 -22.38
C LYS A 139 3.21 4.35 -22.48
N LYS A 140 4.00 4.30 -23.55
CA LYS A 140 5.04 5.31 -23.83
C LYS A 140 4.53 6.74 -23.85
N SER A 141 3.28 6.94 -24.29
CA SER A 141 2.63 8.26 -24.26
C SER A 141 2.43 8.78 -22.83
N VAL A 142 2.06 7.90 -21.88
CA VAL A 142 1.92 8.25 -20.46
C VAL A 142 3.27 8.57 -19.84
N GLN A 143 4.28 7.72 -20.06
CA GLN A 143 5.64 7.96 -19.58
C GLN A 143 6.19 9.30 -20.10
N LYS A 144 6.00 9.59 -21.39
CA LYS A 144 6.39 10.86 -22.00
C LYS A 144 5.66 12.05 -21.36
N ALA A 145 4.35 11.95 -21.14
CA ALA A 145 3.57 13.02 -20.51
C ALA A 145 4.06 13.34 -19.09
N ILE A 146 4.36 12.30 -18.29
CA ILE A 146 4.90 12.47 -16.93
C ILE A 146 6.29 13.12 -16.99
N HIS A 147 7.13 12.72 -17.94
CA HIS A 147 8.47 13.29 -18.12
C HIS A 147 8.42 14.76 -18.53
N GLU A 148 7.51 15.11 -19.45
CA GLU A 148 7.25 16.48 -19.89
C GLU A 148 6.72 17.34 -18.73
N GLU A 149 5.80 16.82 -17.91
CA GLU A 149 5.29 17.52 -16.73
C GLU A 149 6.39 17.76 -15.68
N LEU A 150 7.24 16.77 -15.41
CA LEU A 150 8.43 16.97 -14.56
C LEU A 150 9.39 18.02 -15.13
N GLY A 151 9.57 18.04 -16.45
CA GLY A 151 10.34 19.07 -17.14
C GLY A 151 9.75 20.48 -16.97
N GLN A 152 8.43 20.62 -16.96
CA GLN A 152 7.76 21.89 -16.67
C GLN A 152 7.98 22.34 -15.22
N TRP A 153 8.03 21.40 -14.27
CA TRP A 153 8.17 21.71 -12.84
C TRP A 153 9.61 22.05 -12.45
N PHE A 154 10.59 21.31 -12.99
CA PHE A 154 11.98 21.34 -12.53
C PHE A 154 12.99 21.75 -13.61
N GLY A 155 12.51 22.07 -14.82
CA GLY A 155 13.34 22.51 -15.94
C GLY A 155 13.84 21.39 -16.84
N GLN A 156 14.61 21.77 -17.85
CA GLN A 156 14.99 20.88 -18.96
C GLN A 156 15.79 19.63 -18.52
N GLU A 157 16.56 19.73 -17.44
CA GLU A 157 17.29 18.58 -16.90
C GLU A 157 16.34 17.46 -16.45
N ALA A 158 15.21 17.81 -15.84
CA ALA A 158 14.23 16.84 -15.40
C ALA A 158 13.57 16.08 -16.55
N ALA A 159 13.41 16.74 -17.71
CA ALA A 159 12.96 16.09 -18.95
C ALA A 159 13.98 15.09 -19.52
N SER A 160 15.19 15.01 -18.96
CA SER A 160 16.22 14.04 -19.36
C SER A 160 16.51 12.97 -18.32
N TRP A 161 15.86 13.01 -17.14
CA TRP A 161 16.06 11.99 -16.11
C TRP A 161 15.68 10.59 -16.61
N GLU A 162 16.48 9.61 -16.23
CA GLU A 162 16.25 8.22 -16.62
C GLU A 162 15.11 7.63 -15.76
N LEU A 163 14.07 7.10 -16.42
CA LEU A 163 13.05 6.31 -15.76
C LEU A 163 13.63 4.93 -15.43
N ILE A 164 13.94 4.68 -14.15
CA ILE A 164 14.56 3.43 -13.71
C ILE A 164 13.55 2.35 -13.31
N GLY A 165 12.29 2.74 -13.07
CA GLY A 165 11.24 1.79 -12.73
C GLY A 165 9.89 2.42 -12.48
N THR A 166 8.86 1.59 -12.59
CA THR A 166 7.49 1.96 -12.29
C THR A 166 6.86 0.89 -11.41
N THR A 167 6.23 1.29 -10.32
CA THR A 167 5.40 0.40 -9.50
C THR A 167 3.94 0.78 -9.67
N HIS A 168 3.12 -0.13 -10.19
CA HIS A 168 1.67 0.01 -10.27
C HIS A 168 0.99 -0.87 -9.22
N VAL A 169 0.02 -0.31 -8.51
CA VAL A 169 -0.76 -1.00 -7.48
C VAL A 169 -2.24 -0.83 -7.78
N ASP A 170 -2.90 -1.97 -7.98
CA ASP A 170 -4.35 -2.07 -8.03
C ASP A 170 -4.94 -2.09 -6.62
N TYR A 171 -6.13 -1.51 -6.46
CA TYR A 171 -6.83 -1.43 -5.17
C TYR A 171 -5.94 -0.84 -4.06
N ALA A 172 -5.19 0.21 -4.38
CA ALA A 172 -4.16 0.82 -3.52
C ALA A 172 -4.69 1.34 -2.18
N LEU A 173 -5.99 1.62 -2.09
CA LEU A 173 -6.68 1.97 -0.85
C LEU A 173 -8.05 1.31 -0.81
N PRO A 174 -8.56 0.92 0.37
CA PRO A 174 -9.91 0.42 0.48
C PRO A 174 -10.95 1.49 0.15
N SER A 175 -12.12 1.03 -0.26
CA SER A 175 -13.31 1.84 -0.48
C SER A 175 -14.04 2.04 0.83
N GLY A 176 -14.36 3.30 1.12
CA GLY A 176 -15.11 3.70 2.31
C GLY A 176 -15.97 4.90 1.99
N SER A 177 -16.92 5.21 2.89
CA SER A 177 -17.77 6.39 2.73
C SER A 177 -16.94 7.67 2.85
N VAL A 178 -17.05 8.54 1.84
CA VAL A 178 -16.48 9.90 1.84
C VAL A 178 -17.14 10.83 2.87
N THR A 179 -18.28 10.41 3.44
CA THR A 179 -19.05 11.14 4.45
C THR A 179 -18.99 10.50 5.84
N ALA A 180 -18.18 9.45 6.02
CA ALA A 180 -18.07 8.78 7.31
C ALA A 180 -17.59 9.75 8.40
N LYS A 181 -18.49 10.06 9.34
CA LYS A 181 -18.12 10.74 10.58
C LYS A 181 -17.69 9.68 11.60
N GLY A 182 -16.41 9.71 11.97
CA GLY A 182 -15.81 8.78 12.94
C GLY A 182 -15.17 7.54 12.30
N ARG A 183 -14.50 6.73 13.13
CA ARG A 183 -13.85 5.48 12.73
C ARG A 183 -14.87 4.35 12.82
N LYS A 184 -15.79 4.24 11.84
CA LYS A 184 -16.72 3.09 11.79
C LYS A 184 -15.87 1.82 11.61
N ARG A 185 -15.91 0.93 12.59
CA ARG A 185 -15.19 -0.34 12.58
C ARG A 185 -16.12 -1.40 12.01
N LEU A 186 -15.64 -2.18 11.05
CA LEU A 186 -16.38 -3.36 10.59
C LEU A 186 -16.37 -4.42 11.69
N GLU A 187 -17.37 -5.30 11.65
CA GLU A 187 -17.40 -6.49 12.51
C GLU A 187 -16.14 -7.31 12.28
N LEU A 188 -15.56 -7.82 13.38
CA LEU A 188 -14.30 -8.54 13.35
C LEU A 188 -14.50 -10.01 12.94
N VAL A 189 -15.63 -10.60 13.30
CA VAL A 189 -15.93 -12.03 13.12
C VAL A 189 -17.16 -12.18 12.24
N HIS A 190 -17.07 -13.01 11.22
CA HIS A 190 -18.20 -13.38 10.35
C HIS A 190 -18.18 -14.90 10.16
N ASP A 191 -19.26 -15.59 10.51
CA ASP A 191 -19.36 -17.06 10.47
C ASP A 191 -18.18 -17.79 11.15
N GLY A 192 -17.68 -17.22 12.25
CA GLY A 192 -16.53 -17.76 13.00
C GLY A 192 -15.16 -17.51 12.35
N VAL A 193 -15.09 -16.76 11.24
CA VAL A 193 -13.85 -16.34 10.58
C VAL A 193 -13.52 -14.91 10.96
N TYR A 194 -12.25 -14.65 11.28
CA TYR A 194 -11.77 -13.31 11.64
C TYR A 194 -11.32 -12.54 10.42
N TYR A 195 -11.83 -11.33 10.21
CA TYR A 195 -11.41 -10.45 9.11
C TYR A 195 -10.66 -9.24 9.64
N ILE A 196 -9.41 -9.07 9.19
CA ILE A 196 -8.52 -7.98 9.57
C ILE A 196 -7.96 -7.27 8.34
N GLY A 197 -7.40 -6.08 8.55
CA GLY A 197 -6.88 -5.21 7.51
C GLY A 197 -7.33 -3.77 7.69
N ASP A 198 -6.69 -2.87 6.97
CA ASP A 198 -7.01 -1.44 6.96
C ASP A 198 -8.48 -1.15 6.57
N HIS A 199 -9.06 -1.97 5.69
CA HIS A 199 -10.46 -1.89 5.28
C HIS A 199 -11.47 -2.14 6.41
N THR A 200 -11.04 -2.78 7.51
CA THR A 200 -11.89 -3.02 8.70
C THR A 200 -11.83 -1.88 9.72
N THR A 201 -10.90 -0.93 9.53
CA THR A 201 -10.64 0.18 10.46
C THR A 201 -10.51 1.53 9.76
N HIS A 202 -9.37 1.82 9.12
CA HIS A 202 -9.11 3.01 8.30
C HIS A 202 -7.89 2.78 7.37
N PRO A 203 -7.84 3.42 6.19
CA PRO A 203 -6.85 3.15 5.13
C PRO A 203 -5.43 3.65 5.46
N SER A 204 -4.72 2.94 6.34
CA SER A 204 -3.32 3.23 6.66
C SER A 204 -2.61 2.03 7.30
N VAL A 205 -1.28 2.10 7.41
CA VAL A 205 -0.46 1.15 8.19
C VAL A 205 -0.94 1.09 9.64
N HIS A 206 -1.25 2.23 10.25
CA HIS A 206 -1.79 2.28 11.62
C HIS A 206 -3.18 1.62 11.70
N GLY A 207 -4.00 1.73 10.67
CA GLY A 207 -5.28 1.00 10.61
C GLY A 207 -5.09 -0.51 10.52
N THR A 208 -4.14 -0.95 9.69
CA THR A 208 -3.75 -2.36 9.61
C THR A 208 -3.32 -2.89 10.98
N LEU A 209 -2.38 -2.21 11.66
CA LEU A 209 -1.94 -2.62 13.00
C LEU A 209 -3.09 -2.58 14.01
N ARG A 210 -3.94 -1.55 13.98
CA ARG A 210 -5.11 -1.48 14.87
C ARG A 210 -6.10 -2.63 14.65
N SER A 211 -6.22 -3.14 13.42
CA SER A 211 -7.05 -4.32 13.16
C SER A 211 -6.49 -5.59 13.81
N VAL A 212 -5.16 -5.74 13.85
CA VAL A 212 -4.48 -6.82 14.57
C VAL A 212 -4.65 -6.66 16.08
N GLU A 213 -4.50 -5.45 16.62
CA GLU A 213 -4.74 -5.19 18.05
C GLU A 213 -6.16 -5.62 18.47
N ARG A 214 -7.18 -5.31 17.64
CA ARG A 214 -8.57 -5.74 17.89
C ARG A 214 -8.73 -7.26 17.89
N LEU A 215 -8.03 -7.97 17.00
CA LEU A 215 -8.02 -9.42 16.98
C LEU A 215 -7.43 -9.98 18.29
N LEU A 216 -6.27 -9.48 18.71
CA LEU A 216 -5.62 -9.92 19.93
C LEU A 216 -6.44 -9.57 21.19
N GLU A 217 -7.06 -8.38 21.23
CA GLU A 217 -8.02 -7.97 22.27
C GLU A 217 -9.20 -8.97 22.35
N ASN A 218 -9.76 -9.41 21.20
CA ASN A 218 -10.87 -10.36 21.16
C ASN A 218 -10.47 -11.78 21.59
N LEU A 219 -9.24 -12.19 21.28
CA LEU A 219 -8.68 -13.50 21.65
C LEU A 219 -8.09 -13.51 23.07
N GLU A 220 -8.19 -12.40 23.81
CA GLU A 220 -7.58 -12.22 25.14
C GLU A 220 -6.05 -12.45 25.14
N ILE A 221 -5.39 -12.22 24.00
CA ILE A 221 -3.94 -12.31 23.84
C ILE A 221 -3.32 -10.97 24.18
N SER A 222 -2.55 -10.93 25.26
CA SER A 222 -1.84 -9.71 25.66
C SER A 222 -0.74 -9.36 24.65
N LEU A 223 -0.73 -8.12 24.20
CA LEU A 223 0.44 -7.56 23.52
C LEU A 223 1.59 -7.46 24.53
N PRO A 224 2.80 -7.94 24.20
CA PRO A 224 3.95 -7.69 25.04
C PRO A 224 4.17 -6.18 25.11
N LEU A 225 3.77 -5.56 26.22
CA LEU A 225 4.12 -4.18 26.51
C LEU A 225 5.64 -4.13 26.51
N ARG A 226 6.22 -3.23 25.69
CA ARG A 226 7.65 -2.94 25.79
C ARG A 226 7.94 -2.63 27.25
N SER A 227 8.77 -3.44 27.90
CA SER A 227 9.45 -3.03 29.12
C SER A 227 10.18 -1.73 28.79
N SER A 228 9.73 -0.64 29.43
CA SER A 228 10.29 0.70 29.34
C SER A 228 11.77 0.72 29.65
#